data_AF-Q97HT4-F1
#
_entry.id   AF-Q97HT4-F1
#
_cell.length_a   1.000
_cell.length_b   1.000
_cell.length_c   1.000
_cell.angle_alpha   90.00
_cell.angle_beta   90.00
_cell.angle_gamma   90.00
#
_symmetry.space_group_name_H-M   'P 1'
#
loop_
_entity.id
_entity.type
_entity.pdbx_description
1 polymer ?
#
loop_
_entity_poly.entity_id
_entity_poly.type
_entity_poly.pdbx_seq_one_letter_code
_entity_poly.pdbx_strand_id
1 'polypeptide(L)'
;MAIETIEVTEAIWNTSKRLDKGVDYITQKAKEFASAEKEYRIALSKEIVKLKTEGMSVTLIPDVARGNVAGLKFSRDLAEQTYKASRDMLMALSNELSAMQSILKVQTKI
;
A
#
# COMPACT_ATOMS: atom_id res chain seq x y z
N MET A 1 38.88 7.49 1.07
CA MET A 1 38.27 8.64 0.35
C MET A 1 37.80 8.34 -1.06
N ALA A 2 38.65 8.11 -2.08
CA ALA A 2 38.15 7.86 -3.45
C ALA A 2 37.36 6.54 -3.59
N ILE A 3 37.77 5.48 -2.88
CA ILE A 3 37.07 4.19 -2.88
C ILE A 3 35.71 4.30 -2.15
N GLU A 4 35.66 4.94 -0.98
CA GLU A 4 34.42 5.18 -0.21
C GLU A 4 33.39 6.03 -0.97
N THR A 5 33.85 7.03 -1.74
CA THR A 5 32.93 7.88 -2.54
C THR A 5 32.31 7.13 -3.72
N ILE A 6 33.04 6.18 -4.32
CA ILE A 6 32.51 5.28 -5.35
C ILE A 6 31.45 4.34 -4.75
N GLU A 7 31.73 3.75 -3.59
CA GLU A 7 30.78 2.86 -2.89
C GLU A 7 29.47 3.57 -2.52
N VAL A 8 29.54 4.81 -2.00
CA VAL A 8 28.35 5.62 -1.69
C VAL A 8 27.57 5.96 -2.96
N THR A 9 28.26 6.29 -4.05
CA THR A 9 27.62 6.60 -5.33
C THR A 9 26.90 5.38 -5.93
N GLU A 10 27.53 4.20 -5.84
CA GLU A 10 26.91 2.95 -6.27
C GLU A 10 25.68 2.61 -5.43
N ALA A 11 25.75 2.79 -4.10
CA ALA A 11 24.63 2.59 -3.21
C ALA A 11 23.45 3.54 -3.53
N ILE A 12 23.72 4.82 -3.78
CA ILE A 12 22.72 5.81 -4.22
C ILE A 12 22.03 5.35 -5.51
N TRP A 13 22.80 4.92 -6.51
CA TRP A 13 22.26 4.47 -7.79
C TRP A 13 21.40 3.22 -7.66
N ASN A 14 21.86 2.24 -6.87
CA ASN A 14 21.11 1.02 -6.58
C ASN A 14 19.80 1.31 -5.83
N THR A 15 19.84 2.20 -4.83
CA THR A 15 18.65 2.61 -4.07
C THR A 15 17.67 3.38 -4.96
N SER A 16 18.15 4.27 -5.84
CA SER A 16 17.30 4.95 -6.84
C SER A 16 16.58 3.95 -7.74
N LYS A 17 17.27 2.93 -8.25
CA LYS A 17 16.64 1.87 -9.07
C LYS A 17 15.60 1.07 -8.32
N ARG A 18 15.83 0.79 -7.03
CA ARG A 18 14.84 0.11 -6.17
C ARG A 18 13.62 0.98 -5.95
N LEU A 19 13.82 2.29 -5.79
CA LEU A 19 12.74 3.26 -5.63
C LEU A 19 11.87 3.34 -6.89
N ASP A 20 12.46 3.43 -8.08
CA ASP A 20 11.73 3.42 -9.35
C ASP A 20 10.85 2.17 -9.49
N LYS A 21 11.42 0.98 -9.25
CA LYS A 21 10.65 -0.28 -9.27
C LYS A 21 9.55 -0.31 -8.22
N GLY A 22 9.80 0.29 -7.06
CA GLY A 22 8.81 0.36 -5.99
C GLY A 22 7.61 1.24 -6.35
N VAL A 23 7.79 2.29 -7.17
CA VAL A 23 6.70 3.16 -7.65
C VAL A 23 5.71 2.38 -8.54
N ASP A 24 6.20 1.52 -9.41
CA ASP A 24 5.32 0.65 -10.22
C ASP A 24 4.55 -0.32 -9.32
N TYR A 25 5.25 -0.93 -8.35
CA TYR A 25 4.66 -1.87 -7.41
C TYR A 25 3.57 -1.23 -6.55
N ILE A 26 3.81 -0.03 -6.01
CA ILE A 26 2.82 0.64 -5.17
C ILE A 26 1.59 1.08 -5.97
N THR A 27 1.79 1.48 -7.23
CA THR A 27 0.68 1.82 -8.13
C THR A 27 -0.20 0.59 -8.38
N GLN A 28 0.43 -0.58 -8.54
CA GLN A 28 -0.29 -1.85 -8.65
C GLN A 28 -1.06 -2.18 -7.35
N LYS A 29 -0.45 -2.01 -6.17
CA LYS A 29 -1.14 -2.21 -4.88
C LYS A 29 -2.30 -1.24 -4.65
N ALA A 30 -2.17 0.01 -5.12
CA ALA A 30 -3.26 0.96 -5.07
C ALA A 30 -4.46 0.50 -5.91
N LYS A 31 -4.22 -0.02 -7.13
CA LYS A 31 -5.27 -0.56 -8.01
C LYS A 31 -5.94 -1.79 -7.42
N GLU A 32 -5.16 -2.68 -6.81
CA GLU A 32 -5.67 -3.88 -6.10
C GLU A 32 -6.60 -3.48 -4.95
N PHE A 33 -6.15 -2.53 -4.10
CA PHE A 33 -6.99 -2.02 -3.01
C PHE A 33 -8.27 -1.36 -3.51
N ALA A 34 -8.18 -0.50 -4.53
CA ALA A 34 -9.35 0.17 -5.11
C ALA A 34 -10.36 -0.83 -5.69
N SER A 35 -9.87 -1.89 -6.34
CA SER A 35 -10.71 -2.96 -6.87
C SER A 35 -11.39 -3.75 -5.75
N ALA A 36 -10.65 -4.12 -4.71
CA ALA A 36 -11.18 -4.85 -3.56
C ALA A 36 -12.23 -4.04 -2.77
N GLU A 37 -12.02 -2.73 -2.55
CA GLU A 37 -13.03 -1.85 -1.91
C GLU A 37 -14.28 -1.77 -2.78
N LYS A 38 -14.14 -1.61 -4.11
CA LYS A 38 -15.29 -1.59 -5.03
C LYS A 38 -16.09 -2.89 -4.93
N GLU A 39 -15.43 -4.04 -5.01
CA GLU A 39 -16.07 -5.36 -4.94
C GLU A 39 -16.79 -5.56 -3.61
N TYR A 40 -16.13 -5.24 -2.49
CA TYR A 40 -16.72 -5.31 -1.16
C TYR A 40 -17.98 -4.43 -1.05
N ARG A 41 -17.94 -3.19 -1.53
CA ARG A 41 -19.07 -2.25 -1.46
C ARG A 41 -20.27 -2.72 -2.29
N ILE A 42 -20.01 -3.24 -3.49
CA ILE A 42 -21.05 -3.80 -4.34
C ILE A 42 -21.68 -5.02 -3.68
N ALA A 43 -20.87 -5.97 -3.17
CA ALA A 43 -21.37 -7.17 -2.53
C ALA A 43 -22.16 -6.86 -1.26
N LEU A 44 -21.65 -5.97 -0.40
CA LEU A 44 -22.36 -5.54 0.81
C LEU A 44 -23.72 -4.92 0.47
N SER A 45 -23.77 -4.06 -0.55
CA SER A 45 -25.03 -3.42 -0.97
C SER A 45 -26.04 -4.44 -1.49
N LYS A 46 -25.58 -5.40 -2.31
CA LYS A 46 -26.43 -6.51 -2.80
C LYS A 46 -26.95 -7.35 -1.65
N GLU A 47 -26.10 -7.67 -0.67
CA GLU A 47 -26.48 -8.48 0.48
C GLU A 47 -27.50 -7.79 1.38
N ILE A 48 -27.33 -6.48 1.62
CA ILE A 48 -28.31 -5.66 2.36
C ILE A 48 -29.68 -5.69 1.66
N VAL A 49 -29.71 -5.49 0.34
CA VAL A 49 -30.96 -5.53 -0.43
C VAL A 49 -31.60 -6.92 -0.38
N LYS A 50 -30.80 -7.97 -0.54
CA LYS A 50 -31.27 -9.37 -0.45
C LYS A 50 -31.92 -9.65 0.92
N LEU A 51 -31.22 -9.36 2.03
CA LEU A 51 -31.76 -9.59 3.37
C LEU A 51 -33.02 -8.76 3.65
N LYS A 52 -33.10 -7.54 3.10
CA LYS A 52 -34.32 -6.72 3.15
C LYS A 52 -35.48 -7.40 2.42
N THR A 53 -35.24 -7.96 1.23
CA THR A 53 -36.27 -8.68 0.46
C THR A 53 -36.70 -10.00 1.12
N GLU A 54 -35.81 -10.63 1.89
CA GLU A 54 -36.11 -11.83 2.69
C GLU A 54 -36.89 -11.54 3.99
N GLY A 55 -37.23 -10.27 4.25
CA GLY A 55 -38.05 -9.87 5.40
C GLY A 55 -37.27 -9.78 6.72
N MET A 56 -35.93 -9.76 6.67
CA MET A 56 -35.12 -9.60 7.87
C MET A 56 -35.38 -8.25 8.56
N SER A 57 -35.36 -8.25 9.90
CA SER A 57 -35.48 -7.01 10.68
C SER A 57 -34.40 -6.01 10.27
N VAL A 58 -34.81 -4.76 9.99
CA VAL A 58 -33.92 -3.67 9.54
C VAL A 58 -32.76 -3.43 10.50
N THR A 59 -32.97 -3.69 11.80
CA THR A 59 -31.93 -3.55 12.82
C THR A 59 -30.81 -4.60 12.71
N LEU A 60 -31.09 -5.80 12.19
CA LEU A 60 -30.12 -6.90 12.09
C LEU A 60 -29.41 -6.97 10.73
N ILE A 61 -30.04 -6.44 9.67
CA ILE A 61 -29.50 -6.47 8.31
C ILE A 61 -28.04 -6.00 8.23
N PRO A 62 -27.62 -4.87 8.85
CA PRO A 62 -26.25 -4.40 8.72
C PRO A 62 -25.21 -5.38 9.28
N ASP A 63 -25.53 -6.06 10.37
CA ASP A 63 -24.60 -6.97 11.04
C ASP A 63 -24.52 -8.30 10.30
N VAL A 64 -25.67 -8.84 9.88
CA VAL A 64 -25.73 -10.07 9.08
C VAL A 64 -25.09 -9.89 7.72
N ALA A 65 -25.37 -8.78 7.01
CA ALA A 65 -24.78 -8.51 5.71
C ALA A 65 -23.24 -8.45 5.79
N ARG A 66 -22.70 -7.74 6.80
CA ARG A 66 -21.25 -7.67 7.02
C ARG A 66 -20.64 -9.03 7.36
N GLY A 67 -21.35 -9.88 8.10
CA GLY A 67 -20.94 -11.26 8.36
C GLY A 67 -20.88 -12.08 7.08
N ASN A 68 -21.91 -12.00 6.25
CA ASN A 68 -22.02 -12.77 5.00
C ASN A 68 -20.94 -12.39 3.97
N VAL A 69 -20.54 -11.12 3.92
CA VAL A 69 -19.46 -10.65 3.03
C VAL A 69 -18.12 -10.44 3.75
N ALA A 70 -17.92 -11.06 4.92
CA ALA A 70 -16.72 -10.86 5.74
C ALA A 70 -15.41 -11.24 5.01
N GLY A 71 -15.45 -12.24 4.12
CA GLY A 71 -14.29 -12.62 3.30
C GLY A 71 -13.84 -11.48 2.37
N LEU A 72 -14.77 -10.80 1.70
CA LEU A 72 -14.47 -9.63 0.85
C LEU A 72 -13.95 -8.46 1.67
N LYS A 73 -14.50 -8.26 2.88
CA LYS A 73 -13.99 -7.26 3.82
C LYS A 73 -12.54 -7.55 4.20
N PHE A 74 -12.22 -8.80 4.53
CA PHE A 74 -10.86 -9.21 4.84
C PHE A 74 -9.91 -8.96 3.68
N SER A 75 -10.27 -9.37 2.46
CA SER A 75 -9.44 -9.14 1.27
C SER A 75 -9.17 -7.65 1.03
N ARG A 76 -10.19 -6.81 1.20
CA ARG A 76 -10.03 -5.35 1.14
C ARG A 76 -9.09 -4.84 2.22
N ASP A 77 -9.32 -5.20 3.48
CA ASP A 77 -8.54 -4.69 4.61
C ASP A 77 -7.08 -5.11 4.47
N LEU A 78 -6.83 -6.35 4.02
CA LEU A 78 -5.50 -6.84 3.70
C LEU A 78 -4.84 -6.01 2.57
N ALA A 79 -5.56 -5.73 1.49
CA ALA A 79 -5.05 -4.91 0.40
C ALA A 79 -4.74 -3.47 0.85
N GLU A 80 -5.58 -2.89 1.71
CA GLU A 80 -5.37 -1.56 2.29
C GLU A 80 -4.07 -1.51 3.12
N GLN A 81 -3.90 -2.46 4.03
CA GLN A 81 -2.72 -2.51 4.89
C GLN A 81 -1.46 -2.80 4.08
N THR A 82 -1.56 -3.66 3.06
CA THR A 82 -0.45 -3.95 2.15
C THR A 82 -0.02 -2.70 1.37
N TYR A 83 -0.99 -1.94 0.86
CA TYR A 83 -0.72 -0.67 0.17
C TYR A 83 -0.04 0.35 1.11
N LYS A 84 -0.57 0.53 2.34
CA LYS A 84 0.01 1.43 3.35
C LYS A 84 1.44 1.03 3.72
N ALA A 85 1.68 -0.24 4.00
CA ALA A 85 3.02 -0.75 4.31
C ALA A 85 3.99 -0.52 3.13
N SER A 86 3.54 -0.77 1.90
CA SER A 86 4.34 -0.54 0.70
C SER A 86 4.71 0.95 0.52
N ARG A 87 3.78 1.86 0.83
CA ARG A 87 4.03 3.31 0.84
C ARG A 87 5.08 3.70 1.86
N ASP A 88 4.95 3.20 3.07
CA ASP A 88 5.83 3.57 4.17
C ASP A 88 7.26 3.03 3.91
N MET A 89 7.38 1.84 3.29
CA MET A 89 8.67 1.33 2.81
C MET A 89 9.30 2.21 1.72
N LEU A 90 8.51 2.69 0.75
CA LEU A 90 9.02 3.61 -0.28
C LEU A 90 9.51 4.93 0.33
N MET A 91 8.77 5.48 1.30
CA MET A 91 9.17 6.69 2.01
C MET A 91 10.48 6.46 2.79
N ALA A 92 10.64 5.30 3.44
CA ALA A 92 11.87 4.94 4.12
C ALA A 92 13.07 4.89 3.15
N LEU A 93 12.90 4.26 1.96
CA LEU A 93 13.94 4.24 0.93
C LEU A 93 14.30 5.64 0.41
N SER A 94 13.30 6.51 0.22
CA SER A 94 13.53 7.91 -0.18
C SER A 94 14.33 8.69 0.87
N ASN A 95 14.05 8.44 2.15
CA ASN A 95 14.78 9.07 3.25
C ASN A 95 16.22 8.56 3.33
N GLU A 96 16.44 7.26 3.15
CA GLU A 96 17.77 6.64 3.08
C GLU A 96 18.61 7.25 1.94
N LEU A 97 18.02 7.38 0.75
CA LEU A 97 18.67 8.03 -0.40
C LEU A 97 19.08 9.48 -0.10
N SER A 98 18.19 10.25 0.55
CA SER A 98 18.45 11.64 0.92
C SER A 98 19.57 11.77 1.95
N ALA A 99 19.65 10.83 2.90
CA ALA A 99 20.74 10.76 3.87
C ALA A 99 22.08 10.45 3.19
N MET A 100 22.11 9.47 2.27
CA MET A 100 23.31 9.13 1.50
C MET A 100 23.82 10.31 0.65
N GLN A 101 22.92 11.03 -0.03
CA GLN A 101 23.25 12.23 -0.79
C GLN A 101 23.86 13.33 0.10
N SER A 102 23.34 13.48 1.32
CA SER A 102 23.84 14.44 2.29
C SER A 102 25.25 14.10 2.77
N ILE A 103 25.52 12.82 3.05
CA ILE A 103 26.86 12.31 3.42
C ILE A 103 27.87 12.58 2.30
N LEU A 104 27.52 12.22 1.06
CA LEU A 104 28.39 12.45 -0.11
C LEU A 104 28.72 13.94 -0.29
N LYS A 105 27.75 14.83 -0.09
CA LYS A 105 27.95 16.28 -0.17
C LYS A 105 28.90 16.82 0.89
N VAL A 106 28.97 16.21 2.06
CA VAL A 106 29.94 16.59 3.11
C VAL A 106 31.32 16.06 2.76
N GLN A 107 31.42 14.80 2.33
CA GLN A 107 32.69 14.16 1.96
C GLN A 107 33.40 14.85 0.79
N THR A 108 32.63 15.42 -0.15
CA THR A 108 33.19 16.17 -1.30
C THR A 108 33.72 17.56 -0.94
N LYS A 109 33.44 18.06 0.28
CA LYS A 109 33.90 19.37 0.77
C LYS A 109 35.10 19.29 1.70
N ILE A 110 35.47 18.09 2.13
CA ILE A 110 36.63 17.78 2.97
C ILE A 110 37.76 17.34 2.05
#